data_AF-A0A8S1DK31-F1
#
_entry.id   AF-A0A8S1DK31-F1
#
_cell.length_a   1.000
_cell.length_b   1.000
_cell.length_c   1.000
_cell.angle_alpha   90.00
_cell.angle_beta   90.00
_cell.angle_gamma   90.00
#
_symmetry.space_group_name_H-M   'P 1'
#
loop_
_entity.id
_entity.type
_entity.pdbx_description
1 polymer ?
#
loop_
_entity_poly.entity_id
_entity_poly.type
_entity_poly.pdbx_seq_one_letter_code
_entity_poly.pdbx_strand_id
1 'polypeptide(L)'
;MPGRRSFFISGALLSTAAGPEYWYSEARSQLHRALHSPPQGGVAKNVVLVVGDGMSLATVTAARILRGQQLGMSGEEHQLAFEKFPHVALAKTYNNDAQIGDSSACATALLCGVKANTETLGLDAGARFEDCRASHMHRVTSIFDWAQKEGESLFYF
;
A
#
# COMPACT_ATOMS: atom_id res chain seq x y z
N MET A 1 29.72 54.06 -6.79
CA MET A 1 29.66 53.04 -5.72
C MET A 1 28.24 52.98 -5.16
N PRO A 2 27.32 52.18 -5.72
CA PRO A 2 25.99 52.00 -5.13
C PRO A 2 25.99 50.84 -4.13
N GLY A 3 25.24 51.04 -3.04
CA GLY A 3 25.30 50.28 -1.80
C GLY A 3 24.84 48.82 -1.88
N ARG A 4 25.42 48.01 -0.98
CA ARG A 4 24.99 46.65 -0.67
C ARG A 4 23.51 46.65 -0.29
N ARG A 5 22.67 46.06 -1.14
CA ARG A 5 21.33 45.61 -0.75
C ARG A 5 21.52 44.37 0.11
N SER A 6 21.36 44.52 1.43
CA SER A 6 21.21 43.39 2.34
C SER A 6 19.94 42.64 1.95
N PHE A 7 20.12 41.46 1.33
CA PHE A 7 19.07 40.46 1.23
C PHE A 7 18.78 39.95 2.65
N PHE A 8 17.73 40.48 3.28
CA PHE A 8 17.11 39.79 4.40
C PHE A 8 16.32 38.63 3.81
N ILE A 9 16.90 37.42 3.86
CA ILE A 9 16.10 36.21 3.83
C ILE A 9 15.23 36.29 5.09
N SER A 10 13.95 36.61 4.93
CA SER A 10 12.98 36.44 6.00
C SER A 10 12.93 34.94 6.28
N GLY A 11 13.76 34.51 7.24
CA GLY A 11 13.62 33.22 7.85
C GLY A 11 12.23 33.20 8.47
N ALA A 12 11.30 32.49 7.81
CA ALA A 12 10.11 32.02 8.50
C ALA A 12 10.63 31.25 9.71
N LEU A 13 10.46 31.84 10.90
CA LEU A 13 10.66 31.16 12.15
C LEU A 13 9.75 29.92 12.12
N LEU A 14 10.34 28.75 11.89
CA LEU A 14 9.74 27.45 12.17
C LEU A 14 9.60 27.33 13.70
N SER A 15 8.60 28.00 14.25
CA SER A 15 8.19 27.87 15.64
C SER A 15 7.07 26.85 15.73
N THR A 16 7.41 25.56 15.85
CA THR A 16 6.47 24.52 16.30
C THR A 16 7.23 23.37 16.97
N ALA A 17 8.08 23.64 17.96
CA ALA A 17 8.46 22.58 18.88
C ALA A 17 7.21 22.22 19.70
N ALA A 18 6.42 21.27 19.19
CA ALA A 18 5.23 20.80 19.86
C ALA A 18 5.64 20.26 21.24
N GLY A 19 5.20 20.94 22.30
CA GLY A 19 5.49 20.56 23.67
C GLY A 19 4.91 19.18 24.01
N PRO A 20 5.31 18.57 25.14
CA PRO A 20 4.88 17.21 25.51
C PRO A 20 3.36 17.00 25.48
N GLU A 21 2.58 18.00 25.87
CA GLU A 21 1.11 17.92 25.89
C GLU A 21 0.48 17.68 24.51
N TYR A 22 1.10 18.19 23.44
CA TYR A 22 0.65 17.90 22.09
C TYR A 22 0.72 16.40 21.81
N TRP A 23 1.87 15.79 22.08
CA TRP A 23 2.08 14.35 21.85
C TRP A 23 1.20 13.48 22.74
N TYR A 24 0.98 13.88 24.00
CA TYR A 24 0.06 13.18 24.90
C TYR A 24 -1.39 13.26 24.44
N SER A 25 -1.83 14.41 23.93
CA SER A 25 -3.19 14.55 23.41
C SER A 25 -3.41 13.72 22.14
N GLU A 26 -2.44 13.69 21.23
CA GLU A 26 -2.50 12.84 20.02
C GLU A 26 -2.54 11.35 20.38
N ALA A 27 -1.68 10.90 21.30
CA ALA A 27 -1.67 9.51 21.75
C ALA A 27 -2.99 9.09 22.41
N ARG A 28 -3.59 9.95 23.26
CA ARG A 28 -4.91 9.71 23.86
C ARG A 28 -6.00 9.59 22.80
N SER A 29 -5.97 10.46 21.79
CA SER A 29 -6.91 10.43 20.65
C SER A 29 -6.82 9.11 19.87
N GLN A 30 -5.61 8.65 19.57
CA GLN A 30 -5.40 7.38 18.86
C GLN A 30 -5.83 6.17 19.69
N LEU A 31 -5.49 6.13 20.98
CA LEU A 31 -5.94 5.07 21.87
C LEU A 31 -7.46 5.02 21.98
N HIS A 32 -8.11 6.18 22.14
CA HIS A 32 -9.56 6.27 22.18
C HIS A 32 -10.18 5.71 20.89
N ARG A 33 -9.62 6.04 19.71
CA ARG A 33 -10.09 5.50 18.43
C ARG A 33 -9.94 3.98 18.34
N ALA A 34 -8.81 3.43 18.80
CA ALA A 34 -8.57 2.00 18.78
C ALA A 34 -9.55 1.23 19.69
N LEU A 35 -9.81 1.73 20.90
CA LEU A 35 -10.72 1.10 21.86
C LEU A 35 -12.19 1.11 21.41
N HIS A 36 -12.59 2.12 20.65
CA HIS A 36 -13.98 2.28 20.18
C HIS A 36 -14.17 1.88 18.71
N SER A 37 -13.20 1.20 18.10
CA SER A 37 -13.34 0.67 16.75
C SER A 37 -14.31 -0.52 16.77
N PRO A 38 -15.45 -0.46 16.06
CA PRO A 38 -16.46 -1.50 16.13
C PRO A 38 -15.91 -2.80 15.51
N PRO A 39 -16.24 -3.98 16.09
CA PRO A 39 -15.91 -5.25 15.46
C PRO A 39 -16.59 -5.32 14.09
N GLN A 40 -15.82 -5.55 13.04
CA GLN A 40 -16.38 -5.82 11.73
C GLN A 40 -16.86 -7.28 11.70
N GLY A 41 -18.17 -7.46 11.59
CA GLY A 41 -18.81 -8.76 11.47
C GLY A 41 -19.62 -8.88 10.17
N GLY A 42 -19.90 -10.11 9.76
CA GLY A 42 -20.67 -10.41 8.55
C GLY A 42 -19.81 -10.69 7.31
N VAL A 43 -20.46 -11.11 6.24
CA VAL A 43 -19.84 -11.38 4.93
C VAL A 43 -19.86 -10.10 4.11
N ALA A 44 -18.71 -9.73 3.54
CA ALA A 44 -18.60 -8.55 2.68
C ALA A 44 -19.38 -8.75 1.38
N LYS A 45 -20.22 -7.77 1.03
CA LYS A 45 -20.94 -7.75 -0.26
C LYS A 45 -20.03 -7.36 -1.44
N ASN A 46 -19.03 -6.50 -1.18
CA ASN A 46 -18.12 -6.01 -2.21
C ASN A 46 -16.68 -6.12 -1.70
N VAL A 47 -15.75 -6.43 -2.61
CA VAL A 47 -14.31 -6.47 -2.33
C VAL A 47 -13.62 -5.49 -3.28
N VAL A 48 -12.79 -4.62 -2.73
CA VAL A 48 -11.96 -3.68 -3.50
C VAL A 48 -10.50 -3.93 -3.14
N LEU A 49 -9.71 -4.31 -4.14
CA LEU A 49 -8.26 -4.47 -4.00
C LEU A 49 -7.56 -3.37 -4.81
N VAL A 50 -6.82 -2.51 -4.12
CA VAL A 50 -5.99 -1.47 -4.76
C VAL A 50 -4.54 -1.91 -4.68
N VAL A 51 -3.89 -2.08 -5.83
CA VAL A 51 -2.50 -2.54 -5.93
C VAL A 51 -1.60 -1.36 -6.30
N GLY A 52 -0.71 -0.99 -5.38
CA GLY A 52 0.39 -0.07 -5.68
C GLY A 52 1.62 -0.85 -6.14
N ASP A 53 1.78 -1.05 -7.45
CA ASP A 53 2.94 -1.74 -8.00
C ASP A 53 4.24 -0.97 -7.66
N GLY A 54 5.23 -1.69 -7.12
CA GLY A 54 6.49 -1.10 -6.64
C GLY A 54 6.37 -0.16 -5.42
N MET A 55 5.22 -0.12 -4.74
CA MET A 55 4.98 0.81 -3.63
C MET A 55 5.55 0.30 -2.29
N SER A 56 6.87 0.45 -2.12
CA SER A 56 7.56 0.16 -0.86
C SER A 56 7.16 1.09 0.29
N LEU A 57 7.49 0.74 1.54
CA LEU A 57 7.29 1.63 2.71
C LEU A 57 8.01 2.99 2.56
N ALA A 58 9.18 2.99 1.89
CA ALA A 58 9.90 4.23 1.59
C ALA A 58 9.13 5.07 0.56
N THR A 59 8.57 4.44 -0.46
CA THR A 59 7.72 5.09 -1.47
C THR A 59 6.48 5.71 -0.82
N VAL A 60 5.81 4.98 0.09
CA VAL A 60 4.65 5.49 0.85
C VAL A 60 5.03 6.73 1.68
N THR A 61 6.16 6.66 2.39
CA THR A 61 6.62 7.78 3.22
C THR A 61 6.96 9.02 2.38
N ALA A 62 7.67 8.82 1.26
CA ALA A 62 7.98 9.90 0.33
C ALA A 62 6.71 10.52 -0.27
N ALA A 63 5.74 9.70 -0.66
CA ALA A 63 4.45 10.16 -1.18
C ALA A 63 3.65 10.95 -0.13
N ARG A 64 3.65 10.50 1.13
CA ARG A 64 3.02 11.22 2.25
C ARG A 64 3.60 12.61 2.43
N ILE A 65 4.92 12.73 2.51
CA ILE A 65 5.63 14.01 2.68
C ILE A 65 5.33 14.93 1.50
N LEU A 66 5.52 14.44 0.28
CA LEU A 66 5.25 15.21 -0.94
C LEU A 66 3.80 15.69 -0.97
N ARG A 67 2.84 14.83 -0.62
CA ARG A 67 1.43 15.19 -0.62
C ARG A 67 1.11 16.25 0.43
N GLY A 68 1.66 16.16 1.64
CA GLY A 68 1.49 17.20 2.66
C GLY A 68 2.08 18.54 2.23
N GLN A 69 3.27 18.54 1.62
CA GLN A 69 3.90 19.76 1.09
C GLN A 69 3.07 20.39 -0.04
N GLN A 70 2.48 19.58 -0.93
CA GLN A 70 1.56 20.07 -1.96
C GLN A 70 0.29 20.72 -1.38
N LEU A 71 -0.06 20.41 -0.14
CA LEU A 71 -1.18 21.01 0.60
C LEU A 71 -0.75 22.21 1.46
N GLY A 72 0.52 22.63 1.38
CA GLY A 72 1.08 23.73 2.17
C GLY A 72 1.41 23.37 3.63
N MET A 73 1.46 22.08 3.95
CA MET A 73 1.85 21.55 5.27
C MET A 73 3.37 21.24 5.31
N SER A 74 3.93 20.84 6.46
CA SER A 74 5.35 20.43 6.51
C SER A 74 5.61 19.13 5.75
N GLY A 75 4.70 18.17 5.87
CA GLY A 75 4.68 16.95 5.08
C GLY A 75 4.60 15.69 5.93
N GLU A 76 5.47 15.56 6.92
CA GLU A 76 5.66 14.36 7.73
C GLU A 76 4.42 13.95 8.53
N GLU A 77 3.65 14.95 8.97
CA GLU A 77 2.41 14.80 9.74
C GLU A 77 1.19 14.48 8.87
N HIS A 78 1.31 14.60 7.55
CA HIS A 78 0.22 14.24 6.65
C HIS A 78 -0.07 12.74 6.72
N GLN A 79 -1.29 12.33 6.36
CA GLN A 79 -1.66 10.92 6.25
C GLN A 79 -2.36 10.69 4.92
N LEU A 80 -1.85 9.73 4.14
CA LEU A 80 -2.50 9.29 2.91
C LEU A 80 -3.84 8.60 3.24
N ALA A 81 -4.73 8.51 2.25
CA ALA A 81 -6.09 8.00 2.47
C ALA A 81 -6.10 6.57 3.07
N PHE A 82 -5.24 5.69 2.58
CA PHE A 82 -5.13 4.31 3.05
C PHE A 82 -4.41 4.16 4.40
N GLU A 83 -3.66 5.17 4.86
CA GLU A 83 -3.01 5.15 6.19
C GLU A 83 -4.00 5.36 7.34
N LYS A 84 -5.23 5.76 7.01
CA LYS A 84 -6.35 5.88 7.93
C LYS A 84 -7.12 4.57 8.09
N PHE A 85 -6.77 3.52 7.33
CA PHE A 85 -7.41 2.22 7.46
C PHE A 85 -7.12 1.62 8.85
N PRO A 86 -8.10 0.92 9.46
CA PRO A 86 -7.99 0.46 10.84
C PRO A 86 -7.03 -0.74 11.01
N HIS A 87 -6.66 -1.40 9.90
CA HIS A 87 -5.84 -2.60 9.91
C HIS A 87 -4.65 -2.45 8.98
N VAL A 88 -3.48 -2.86 9.46
CA VAL A 88 -2.23 -2.90 8.71
C VAL A 88 -1.58 -4.26 8.90
N ALA A 89 -0.98 -4.79 7.84
CA ALA A 89 -0.23 -6.02 7.86
C ALA A 89 1.02 -5.89 6.98
N LEU A 90 2.05 -6.66 7.29
CA LEU A 90 3.22 -6.81 6.44
C LEU A 90 3.10 -8.11 5.65
N ALA A 91 3.37 -8.05 4.34
CA ALA A 91 3.33 -9.20 3.45
C ALA A 91 4.75 -9.61 3.04
N LYS A 92 4.99 -10.93 2.98
CA LYS A 92 6.26 -11.50 2.48
C LYS A 92 6.16 -11.76 0.98
N THR A 93 6.85 -10.94 0.18
CA THR A 93 6.69 -10.85 -1.29
C THR A 93 7.60 -11.77 -2.11
N TYR A 94 8.39 -12.65 -1.48
CA TYR A 94 9.23 -13.60 -2.24
C TYR A 94 8.40 -14.48 -3.18
N ASN A 95 8.94 -14.81 -4.34
CA ASN A 95 8.36 -15.82 -5.25
C ASN A 95 8.79 -17.22 -4.80
N ASN A 96 8.20 -18.28 -5.36
CA ASN A 96 8.59 -19.63 -4.99
C ASN A 96 10.08 -19.93 -5.26
N ASP A 97 10.65 -19.36 -6.32
CA ASP A 97 12.01 -19.57 -6.79
C ASP A 97 12.94 -18.34 -6.67
N ALA A 98 12.45 -17.19 -6.19
CA ALA A 98 13.22 -15.97 -6.04
C ALA A 98 12.88 -15.20 -4.75
N GLN A 99 13.89 -14.61 -4.12
CA GLN A 99 13.70 -13.81 -2.91
C GLN A 99 13.11 -12.43 -3.19
N ILE A 100 13.52 -11.82 -4.30
CA ILE A 100 12.96 -10.57 -4.81
C ILE A 100 11.79 -10.97 -5.71
N GLY A 101 10.57 -10.64 -5.28
CA GLY A 101 9.37 -10.94 -6.05
C GLY A 101 9.23 -10.04 -7.27
N ASP A 102 8.67 -10.59 -8.34
CA ASP A 102 8.25 -9.86 -9.54
C ASP A 102 6.74 -9.62 -9.53
N SER A 103 6.25 -8.71 -10.39
CA SER A 103 4.83 -8.34 -10.41
C SER A 103 3.92 -9.52 -10.79
N SER A 104 4.35 -10.44 -11.68
CA SER A 104 3.48 -11.51 -12.19
C SER A 104 3.20 -12.60 -11.15
N ALA A 105 4.24 -13.09 -10.46
CA ALA A 105 4.07 -14.08 -9.42
C ALA A 105 3.42 -13.48 -8.16
N CYS A 106 3.71 -12.20 -7.85
CA CYS A 106 3.01 -11.48 -6.78
C CYS A 106 1.53 -11.31 -7.07
N ALA A 107 1.14 -11.00 -8.32
CA ALA A 107 -0.26 -10.94 -8.73
C ALA A 107 -0.96 -12.29 -8.55
N THR A 108 -0.29 -13.40 -8.90
CA THR A 108 -0.82 -14.76 -8.66
C THR A 108 -1.01 -15.03 -7.17
N ALA A 109 -0.06 -14.63 -6.33
CA ALA A 109 -0.20 -14.77 -4.88
C ALA A 109 -1.37 -13.93 -4.31
N LEU A 110 -1.52 -12.68 -4.75
CA LEU A 110 -2.55 -11.76 -4.29
C LEU A 110 -3.97 -12.18 -4.75
N LEU A 111 -4.11 -12.61 -5.99
CA LEU A 111 -5.41 -12.85 -6.61
C LEU A 111 -5.83 -14.32 -6.55
N CYS A 112 -4.89 -15.26 -6.59
CA CYS A 112 -5.17 -16.70 -6.60
C CYS A 112 -4.85 -17.38 -5.26
N GLY A 113 -4.16 -16.70 -4.34
CA GLY A 113 -3.79 -17.25 -3.03
C GLY A 113 -2.67 -18.30 -3.08
N VAL A 114 -1.94 -18.42 -4.20
CA VAL A 114 -0.87 -19.40 -4.41
C VAL A 114 0.40 -18.69 -4.86
N LYS A 115 1.56 -19.02 -4.26
CA LYS A 115 2.85 -18.50 -4.74
C LYS A 115 3.25 -19.19 -6.04
N ALA A 116 3.73 -18.40 -6.97
CA ALA A 116 4.19 -18.85 -8.29
C ALA A 116 5.71 -18.68 -8.45
N ASN A 117 6.23 -19.23 -9.55
CA ASN A 117 7.60 -18.97 -9.97
C ASN A 117 7.69 -17.61 -10.67
N THR A 118 8.89 -17.04 -10.67
CA THR A 118 9.18 -15.73 -11.27
C THR A 118 8.80 -15.71 -12.75
N GLU A 119 8.25 -14.59 -13.22
CA GLU A 119 7.77 -14.39 -14.60
C GLU A 119 6.62 -15.33 -15.02
N THR A 120 5.90 -15.92 -14.07
CA THR A 120 4.68 -16.70 -14.33
C THR A 120 3.42 -16.05 -13.73
N LEU A 121 2.30 -16.12 -14.44
CA LEU A 121 1.03 -15.49 -14.05
C LEU A 121 -0.13 -16.49 -14.10
N GLY A 122 -0.89 -16.60 -13.01
CA GLY A 122 -2.07 -17.48 -12.94
C GLY A 122 -1.71 -18.97 -12.97
N LEU A 123 -0.46 -19.30 -12.60
CA LEU A 123 0.07 -20.66 -12.56
C LEU A 123 0.65 -20.97 -11.17
N ASP A 124 0.60 -22.24 -10.76
CA ASP A 124 1.34 -22.69 -9.58
C ASP A 124 2.84 -22.88 -9.86
N ALA A 125 3.60 -23.20 -8.82
CA ALA A 125 5.05 -23.38 -8.88
C ALA A 125 5.53 -24.61 -9.70
N GLY A 126 4.62 -25.42 -10.23
CA GLY A 126 4.96 -26.49 -11.16
C GLY A 126 5.20 -25.98 -12.60
N ALA A 127 4.65 -24.83 -12.96
CA ALA A 127 4.96 -24.16 -14.22
C ALA A 127 6.32 -23.46 -14.17
N ARG A 128 7.00 -23.39 -15.32
CA ARG A 128 8.24 -22.62 -15.49
C ARG A 128 8.05 -21.54 -16.54
N PHE A 129 8.81 -20.46 -16.38
CA PHE A 129 8.91 -19.42 -17.40
C PHE A 129 9.31 -20.03 -18.75
N GLU A 130 8.68 -19.55 -19.83
CA GLU A 130 8.84 -20.04 -21.21
C GLU A 130 8.42 -21.50 -21.49
N ASP A 131 7.78 -22.21 -20.55
CA ASP A 131 7.19 -23.54 -20.79
C ASP A 131 5.68 -23.46 -21.04
N CYS A 132 5.31 -23.30 -22.31
CA CYS A 132 3.91 -23.26 -22.75
C CYS A 132 3.16 -24.55 -22.39
N ARG A 133 3.80 -25.71 -22.49
CA ARG A 133 3.13 -27.00 -22.22
C ARG A 133 2.77 -27.13 -20.75
N ALA A 134 3.66 -26.72 -19.86
CA ALA A 134 3.40 -26.69 -18.42
C ALA A 134 2.25 -25.73 -18.06
N SER A 135 2.12 -24.60 -18.78
CA SER A 135 1.05 -23.60 -18.53
C SER A 135 -0.38 -24.16 -18.64
N HIS A 136 -0.58 -25.24 -19.39
CA HIS A 136 -1.90 -25.87 -19.51
C HIS A 136 -2.26 -26.74 -18.31
N MET A 137 -1.26 -27.27 -17.58
CA MET A 137 -1.45 -28.23 -16.49
C MET A 137 -1.48 -27.58 -15.11
N HIS A 138 -0.91 -26.38 -14.98
CA HIS A 138 -0.61 -25.73 -13.70
C HIS A 138 -1.45 -24.48 -13.43
N ARG A 139 -2.60 -24.32 -14.10
CA ARG A 139 -3.47 -23.15 -13.94
C ARG A 139 -4.10 -23.11 -12.55
N VAL A 140 -4.13 -21.92 -11.96
CA VAL A 140 -4.85 -21.64 -10.71
C VAL A 140 -5.95 -20.62 -10.94
N THR A 141 -7.08 -20.78 -10.25
CA THR A 141 -8.20 -19.84 -10.32
C THR A 141 -7.95 -18.64 -9.41
N SER A 142 -8.36 -17.47 -9.88
CA SER A 142 -8.33 -16.22 -9.13
C SER A 142 -9.64 -15.98 -8.36
N ILE A 143 -9.61 -15.04 -7.42
CA ILE A 143 -10.79 -14.52 -6.75
C ILE A 143 -11.81 -13.92 -7.74
N PHE A 144 -11.34 -13.42 -8.87
CA PHE A 144 -12.21 -12.92 -9.95
C PHE A 144 -12.98 -14.06 -10.60
N ASP A 145 -12.34 -15.19 -10.87
CA ASP A 145 -13.03 -16.39 -11.40
C ASP A 145 -14.10 -16.87 -10.43
N TRP A 146 -13.81 -16.84 -9.13
CA TRP A 146 -14.77 -17.20 -8.09
C TRP A 146 -15.95 -16.23 -8.04
N ALA A 147 -15.69 -14.93 -8.04
CA ALA A 147 -16.72 -13.90 -8.05
C ALA A 147 -17.61 -14.00 -9.29
N GLN A 148 -17.03 -14.16 -10.48
CA GLN A 148 -17.80 -14.34 -11.73
C GLN A 148 -18.67 -15.59 -11.71
N LYS A 149 -18.15 -16.69 -11.15
CA LYS A 149 -18.90 -17.95 -11.01
C LYS A 149 -20.11 -17.81 -10.09
N GLU A 150 -20.02 -16.96 -9.07
CA GLU A 150 -21.13 -16.61 -8.17
C GLU A 150 -22.07 -15.52 -8.75
N GLY A 151 -21.79 -15.02 -9.97
CA GLY A 151 -22.61 -14.02 -10.64
C GLY A 151 -22.34 -12.58 -10.20
N GLU A 152 -21.24 -12.34 -9.48
CA GLU A 152 -20.81 -10.99 -9.10
C GLU A 152 -20.24 -10.22 -10.29
N SER A 153 -20.39 -8.90 -10.26
CA SER A 153 -19.84 -8.01 -11.29
C SER A 153 -18.36 -7.73 -11.03
N LEU A 154 -17.56 -7.77 -12.10
CA LEU A 154 -16.13 -7.49 -12.05
C LEU A 154 -15.78 -6.17 -12.71
N PHE A 155 -14.88 -5.41 -12.09
CA PHE A 155 -14.33 -4.18 -12.62
C PHE A 155 -12.82 -4.14 -12.37
N TYR A 156 -12.06 -3.83 -13.41
CA TYR A 156 -10.63 -3.57 -13.35
C TYR A 156 -10.35 -2.32 -14.19
N PHE A 157 -9.49 -1.42 -13.70
CA PHE A 157 -9.14 -0.14 -14.33
C PHE A 157 -7.65 0.13 -14.19
#